data_AF-A0AAE4FLF9-F1
#
_entry.id   AF-A0AAE4FLF9-F1
#
_cell.length_a   1.000
_cell.length_b   1.000
_cell.length_c   1.000
_cell.angle_alpha   90.00
_cell.angle_beta   90.00
_cell.angle_gamma   90.00
#
_symmetry.space_group_name_H-M   'P 1'
#
loop_
_entity.id
_entity.type
_entity.pdbx_description
1 polymer ?
#
loop_
_entity_poly.entity_id
_entity_poly.type
_entity_poly.pdbx_seq_one_letter_code
_entity_poly.pdbx_strand_id
1 'polypeptide(L)'
;MIEKFTKLLIGSPLPNEKSSHEKYNVPFGLAIMASDAVSSVAYATEELLIVLIPVIGLASYKWLGSISLMIIALLIILTISYIQVIRAYPQGGGAYKVAKENIGIKSGLVAASALLIDYVLTVAVSASSGVAAIISAFPNLANYKVILAVSIIIVLTILNLRGISESAKIFSIPVYIFIISMIFMIVFGIIKYVIYGVSASAPMIDKQITATGDLTIFLILKAFSSGCSALTGIESVSNSVPSFKEPSQRNAKIVMLFLSLLIMFIFGGMSILARFYHTVPVGYPTVIAQIAYGVFGKSFMFYIIQFSTALILIMACNTAFTGFPILMYTVGKDGFVPRQFTAKGKRLGFSNGIIALSLISCLLIVSFGANNHNLLPLYSVGVFLSFTLAQAGMVIHWYKCAEKTWLRGAIINGFGCFITTGTALIIAYQKFIHGAWMVIIIIPIFVYIMLSIKKHYNCIAAQLRVETKKLKSANIKKNYTQIIIVPIASLNKVTLATLEYARSLSEDVIAINVSTDKEDIKKLKAKWEALDTDILLVTKYSTYRTIINPLIEYINIICNSANNNEKVTVVIPEFIKHGPLGKVLHNHTGFIIRENLLNNQNVIVSTYPYHLEDDIAVEIK
;
A
#
# COMPACT_ATOMS: atom_id res chain seq x y z
N MET A 1 24.70 10.68 -6.54
CA MET A 1 23.94 10.34 -7.76
C MET A 1 22.53 9.86 -7.42
N ILE A 2 22.38 8.85 -6.54
CA ILE A 2 21.07 8.40 -6.04
C ILE A 2 20.24 9.58 -5.49
N GLU A 3 20.77 10.38 -4.55
CA GLU A 3 19.99 11.52 -4.03
C GLU A 3 19.57 12.56 -5.07
N LYS A 4 20.40 12.82 -6.10
CA LYS A 4 20.03 13.73 -7.20
C LYS A 4 18.92 13.12 -8.06
N PHE A 5 18.99 11.82 -8.34
CA PHE A 5 17.96 11.07 -9.07
C PHE A 5 16.66 10.96 -8.27
N THR A 6 16.74 10.64 -6.98
CA THR A 6 15.59 10.63 -6.08
C THR A 6 14.99 12.03 -5.92
N LYS A 7 15.81 13.09 -5.91
CA LYS A 7 15.32 14.48 -5.87
C LYS A 7 14.68 14.91 -7.20
N LEU A 8 15.14 14.40 -8.34
CA LEU A 8 14.47 14.58 -9.62
C LEU A 8 13.11 13.87 -9.65
N LEU A 9 13.03 12.64 -9.13
CA LEU A 9 11.83 11.81 -9.16
C LEU A 9 10.81 12.15 -8.06
N ILE A 10 11.22 12.50 -6.85
CA ILE A 10 10.33 12.72 -5.68
C ILE A 10 10.25 14.21 -5.32
N GLY A 11 11.22 15.01 -5.76
CA GLY A 11 11.31 16.44 -5.45
C GLY A 11 11.98 16.75 -4.10
N SER A 12 12.05 18.03 -3.75
CA SER A 12 12.68 18.52 -2.52
C SER A 12 11.89 18.16 -1.26
N PRO A 13 12.55 17.88 -0.13
CA PRO A 13 11.87 17.59 1.13
C PRO A 13 11.00 18.76 1.60
N LEU A 14 9.88 18.45 2.25
CA LEU A 14 8.95 19.45 2.82
C LEU A 14 9.13 19.55 4.35
N PRO A 15 9.09 20.76 4.93
CA PRO A 15 9.08 20.93 6.39
C PRO A 15 7.85 20.31 7.02
N ASN A 16 7.99 19.65 8.18
CA ASN A 16 6.89 18.99 8.90
C ASN A 16 5.69 19.90 9.17
N GLU A 17 5.92 21.20 9.35
CA GLU A 17 4.90 22.22 9.62
C GLU A 17 3.97 22.48 8.42
N LYS A 18 4.38 22.12 7.19
CA LYS A 18 3.53 22.23 5.99
C LYS A 18 2.56 21.07 5.84
N SER A 19 2.38 20.20 6.85
CA SER A 19 1.48 19.05 6.79
C SER A 19 -0.02 19.40 6.87
N SER A 20 -0.44 20.56 6.35
CA SER A 20 -1.87 20.86 6.22
C SER A 20 -2.40 20.13 5.00
N HIS A 21 -2.99 18.95 5.21
CA HIS A 21 -3.86 18.36 4.18
C HIS A 21 -4.98 19.36 3.87
N GLU A 22 -5.14 19.70 2.60
CA GLU A 22 -6.22 20.58 2.17
C GLU A 22 -7.55 19.87 2.45
N LYS A 23 -8.29 20.35 3.46
CA LYS A 23 -9.60 19.76 3.80
C LYS A 23 -10.59 20.02 2.67
N TYR A 24 -11.36 18.99 2.31
CA TYR A 24 -12.26 19.03 1.17
C TYR A 24 -13.62 19.68 1.51
N ASN A 25 -14.12 20.53 0.60
CA ASN A 25 -15.53 20.91 0.56
C ASN A 25 -16.35 19.77 -0.08
N VAL A 26 -17.69 19.83 0.03
CA VAL A 26 -18.59 18.81 -0.54
C VAL A 26 -18.34 18.49 -2.02
N PRO A 27 -18.18 19.46 -2.95
CA PRO A 27 -17.94 19.13 -4.36
C PRO A 27 -16.63 18.38 -4.60
N PHE A 28 -15.52 18.89 -4.03
CA PHE A 28 -14.22 18.25 -4.17
C PHE A 28 -14.17 16.90 -3.45
N GLY A 29 -14.78 16.81 -2.27
CA GLY A 29 -14.89 15.56 -1.53
C GLY A 29 -15.76 14.53 -2.25
N LEU A 30 -16.85 14.97 -2.89
CA LEU A 30 -17.64 14.10 -3.76
C LEU A 30 -16.77 13.58 -4.91
N ALA A 31 -16.04 14.44 -5.62
CA ALA A 31 -15.22 13.99 -6.75
C ALA A 31 -14.14 12.97 -6.33
N ILE A 32 -13.41 13.25 -5.25
CA ILE A 32 -12.33 12.36 -4.79
C ILE A 32 -12.88 11.03 -4.30
N MET A 33 -13.93 11.03 -3.47
CA MET A 33 -14.51 9.80 -2.92
C MET A 33 -15.34 9.04 -3.95
N ALA A 34 -16.02 9.75 -4.86
CA ALA A 34 -16.80 9.14 -5.93
C ALA A 34 -15.92 8.41 -6.93
N SER A 35 -14.65 8.79 -7.06
CA SER A 35 -13.77 8.15 -8.01
C SER A 35 -13.69 6.65 -7.82
N ASP A 36 -13.65 6.17 -6.58
CA ASP A 36 -13.60 4.74 -6.30
C ASP A 36 -14.96 4.10 -6.61
N ALA A 37 -16.00 4.55 -5.91
CA ALA A 37 -17.31 3.89 -5.97
C ALA A 37 -18.06 4.05 -7.31
N VAL A 38 -17.93 5.19 -7.99
CA VAL A 38 -18.55 5.41 -9.32
C VAL A 38 -17.75 4.69 -10.40
N SER A 39 -16.43 4.54 -10.26
CA SER A 39 -15.65 3.76 -11.23
C SER A 39 -16.03 2.28 -11.23
N SER A 40 -16.46 1.73 -10.09
CA SER A 40 -16.90 0.34 -10.00
C SER A 40 -18.11 0.02 -10.88
N VAL A 41 -18.94 1.03 -11.14
CA VAL A 41 -20.09 0.92 -12.06
C VAL A 41 -19.64 0.67 -13.49
N ALA A 42 -18.42 1.05 -13.85
CA ALA A 42 -17.91 0.93 -15.21
C ALA A 42 -17.77 -0.52 -15.69
N TYR A 43 -17.54 -1.46 -14.77
CA TYR A 43 -17.42 -2.89 -15.06
C TYR A 43 -18.54 -3.73 -14.43
N ALA A 44 -19.30 -3.24 -13.45
CA ALA A 44 -20.28 -4.07 -12.74
C ALA A 44 -21.43 -4.61 -13.63
N THR A 45 -21.93 -3.80 -14.57
CA THR A 45 -22.94 -4.28 -15.53
C THR A 45 -22.36 -5.35 -16.46
N GLU A 46 -21.09 -5.21 -16.83
CA GLU A 46 -20.36 -6.19 -17.64
C GLU A 46 -20.19 -7.53 -16.89
N GLU A 47 -19.83 -7.48 -15.62
CA GLU A 47 -19.71 -8.66 -14.76
C GLU A 47 -21.02 -9.45 -14.62
N LEU A 48 -22.16 -8.75 -14.56
CA LEU A 48 -23.47 -9.42 -14.56
C LEU A 48 -23.69 -10.19 -15.86
N LEU A 49 -23.39 -9.57 -16.99
CA LEU A 49 -23.57 -10.17 -18.31
C LEU A 49 -22.62 -11.34 -18.55
N ILE A 50 -21.38 -11.27 -18.05
CA ILE A 50 -20.40 -12.37 -18.16
C ILE A 50 -20.92 -13.65 -17.51
N VAL A 51 -21.68 -13.53 -16.43
CA VAL A 51 -22.27 -14.69 -15.76
C VAL A 51 -23.55 -15.16 -16.47
N LEU A 52 -24.42 -14.24 -16.87
CA LEU A 52 -25.75 -14.58 -17.39
C LEU A 52 -25.73 -15.07 -18.85
N ILE A 53 -25.06 -14.34 -19.75
CA ILE A 53 -25.14 -14.57 -21.20
C ILE A 53 -24.71 -15.99 -21.60
N PRO A 54 -23.59 -16.54 -21.09
CA PRO A 54 -23.18 -17.89 -21.47
C PRO A 54 -24.21 -18.96 -21.15
N VAL A 55 -25.03 -18.79 -20.10
CA VAL A 55 -25.97 -19.81 -19.66
C VAL A 55 -27.34 -19.61 -20.29
N ILE A 56 -27.95 -18.43 -20.13
CA ILE A 56 -29.36 -18.19 -20.50
C ILE A 56 -29.52 -17.29 -21.74
N GLY A 57 -28.43 -16.97 -22.43
CA GLY A 57 -28.44 -16.24 -23.70
C GLY A 57 -29.20 -14.90 -23.65
N LEU A 58 -30.10 -14.65 -24.60
CA LEU A 58 -30.89 -13.41 -24.67
C LEU A 58 -31.78 -13.16 -23.44
N ALA A 59 -32.19 -14.22 -22.71
CA ALA A 59 -32.97 -14.05 -21.48
C ALA A 59 -32.20 -13.28 -20.40
N SER A 60 -30.86 -13.21 -20.51
CA SER A 60 -29.98 -12.43 -19.64
C SER A 60 -30.40 -10.97 -19.51
N TYR A 61 -30.81 -10.34 -20.61
CA TYR A 61 -31.15 -8.91 -20.60
C TYR A 61 -32.44 -8.62 -19.82
N LYS A 62 -33.35 -9.60 -19.71
CA LYS A 62 -34.54 -9.49 -18.83
C LYS A 62 -34.13 -9.58 -17.36
N TRP A 63 -33.31 -10.57 -17.01
CA TRP A 63 -32.86 -10.82 -15.64
C TRP A 63 -31.85 -9.78 -15.13
N LEU A 64 -31.08 -9.16 -16.03
CA LEU A 64 -30.15 -8.08 -15.73
C LEU A 64 -30.83 -6.96 -14.94
N GLY A 65 -32.01 -6.51 -15.38
CA GLY A 65 -32.77 -5.45 -14.71
C GLY A 65 -33.18 -5.83 -13.28
N SER A 66 -33.73 -7.04 -13.10
CA SER A 66 -34.17 -7.53 -11.79
C SER A 66 -33.00 -7.68 -10.81
N ILE A 67 -31.86 -8.23 -11.25
CA ILE A 67 -30.68 -8.39 -10.40
C ILE A 67 -30.07 -7.03 -10.06
N SER A 68 -30.07 -6.09 -11.01
CA SER A 68 -29.58 -4.72 -10.77
C SER A 68 -30.42 -4.01 -9.71
N LEU A 69 -31.75 -4.19 -9.71
CA LEU A 69 -32.62 -3.66 -8.66
C LEU A 69 -32.31 -4.25 -7.28
N MET A 70 -31.99 -5.54 -7.19
CA MET A 70 -31.57 -6.18 -5.93
C MET A 70 -30.27 -5.55 -5.40
N ILE A 71 -29.30 -5.30 -6.28
CA ILE A 71 -28.02 -4.66 -5.92
C ILE A 71 -28.25 -3.20 -5.48
N ILE A 72 -29.12 -2.46 -6.17
CA ILE A 72 -29.51 -1.10 -5.77
C ILE A 72 -30.21 -1.09 -4.40
N ALA A 73 -31.08 -2.06 -4.12
CA ALA A 73 -31.72 -2.18 -2.81
C ALA A 73 -30.66 -2.42 -1.71
N LEU A 74 -29.67 -3.27 -1.98
CA LEU A 74 -28.54 -3.49 -1.09
C LEU A 74 -27.70 -2.21 -0.89
N LEU A 75 -27.46 -1.43 -1.96
CA LEU A 75 -26.79 -0.13 -1.87
C LEU A 75 -27.50 0.80 -0.87
N ILE A 76 -28.83 0.91 -0.97
CA ILE A 76 -29.62 1.77 -0.07
C ILE A 76 -29.43 1.36 1.39
N ILE A 77 -29.47 0.05 1.67
CA ILE A 77 -29.26 -0.50 3.02
C ILE A 77 -27.86 -0.14 3.54
N LEU A 78 -26.83 -0.35 2.71
CA LEU A 78 -25.45 -0.02 3.06
C LEU A 78 -25.28 1.49 3.30
N THR A 79 -25.83 2.34 2.44
CA THR A 79 -25.78 3.80 2.57
C THR A 79 -26.37 4.26 3.90
N ILE A 80 -27.56 3.76 4.27
CA ILE A 80 -28.20 4.11 5.55
C ILE A 80 -27.32 3.68 6.72
N SER A 81 -26.74 2.48 6.66
CA SER A 81 -25.86 2.01 7.74
C SER A 81 -24.56 2.81 7.84
N TYR A 82 -23.89 3.09 6.72
CA TYR A 82 -22.64 3.82 6.74
C TYR A 82 -22.82 5.29 7.17
N ILE A 83 -24.00 5.88 6.95
CA ILE A 83 -24.36 7.17 7.56
C ILE A 83 -24.34 7.10 9.11
N GLN A 84 -24.70 5.95 9.70
CA GLN A 84 -24.60 5.73 11.14
C GLN A 84 -23.14 5.56 11.58
N VAL A 85 -22.33 4.85 10.81
CA VAL A 85 -20.88 4.73 11.06
C VAL A 85 -20.23 6.11 11.08
N ILE A 86 -20.49 6.95 10.08
CA ILE A 86 -19.96 8.33 9.99
C ILE A 86 -20.39 9.18 11.20
N ARG A 87 -21.61 8.96 11.71
CA ARG A 87 -22.14 9.66 12.89
C ARG A 87 -21.45 9.23 14.18
N ALA A 88 -21.21 7.94 14.37
CA ALA A 88 -20.57 7.41 15.57
C ALA A 88 -19.04 7.62 15.58
N TYR A 89 -18.41 7.71 14.40
CA TYR A 89 -16.96 7.77 14.23
C TYR A 89 -16.50 9.03 13.46
N PRO A 90 -16.55 10.24 14.08
CA PRO A 90 -16.09 11.49 13.44
C PRO A 90 -14.61 11.48 13.05
N GLN A 91 -13.80 10.76 13.83
CA GLN A 91 -12.36 10.61 13.60
C GLN A 91 -12.03 9.61 12.47
N GLY A 92 -13.05 9.09 11.77
CA GLY A 92 -12.89 8.08 10.73
C GLY A 92 -12.40 6.72 11.26
N GLY A 93 -11.74 5.96 10.39
CA GLY A 93 -11.20 4.63 10.69
C GLY A 93 -12.10 3.45 10.30
N GLY A 94 -13.29 3.74 9.77
CA GLY A 94 -14.27 2.80 9.18
C GLY A 94 -14.33 1.42 9.82
N ALA A 95 -14.36 0.38 8.98
CA ALA A 95 -14.58 -1.00 9.44
C ALA A 95 -13.53 -1.49 10.44
N TYR A 96 -12.25 -1.10 10.28
CA TYR A 96 -11.17 -1.48 11.21
C TYR A 96 -11.45 -1.00 12.63
N LYS A 97 -11.69 0.30 12.78
CA LYS A 97 -11.86 0.93 14.10
C LYS A 97 -13.17 0.48 14.75
N VAL A 98 -14.26 0.43 13.98
CA VAL A 98 -15.57 -0.04 14.44
C VAL A 98 -15.48 -1.48 14.94
N ALA A 99 -14.87 -2.39 14.18
CA ALA A 99 -14.76 -3.80 14.57
C ALA A 99 -13.82 -3.99 15.77
N LYS A 100 -12.67 -3.28 15.81
CA LYS A 100 -11.70 -3.36 16.90
C LYS A 100 -12.28 -2.92 18.24
N GLU A 101 -12.98 -1.78 18.28
CA GLU A 101 -13.49 -1.20 19.52
C GLU A 101 -14.76 -1.90 20.03
N ASN A 102 -15.60 -2.41 19.13
CA ASN A 102 -16.89 -2.99 19.54
C ASN A 102 -16.87 -4.52 19.67
N ILE A 103 -16.19 -5.23 18.77
CA ILE A 103 -16.13 -6.70 18.73
C ILE A 103 -14.84 -7.20 19.39
N GLY A 104 -13.70 -6.62 19.02
CA GLY A 104 -12.40 -6.94 19.60
C GLY A 104 -11.26 -6.92 18.59
N ILE A 105 -10.03 -7.08 19.10
CA ILE A 105 -8.79 -6.92 18.32
C ILE A 105 -8.74 -7.84 17.10
N LYS A 106 -9.03 -9.14 17.26
CA LYS A 106 -8.95 -10.11 16.16
C LYS A 106 -9.90 -9.73 15.01
N SER A 107 -11.14 -9.37 15.32
CA SER A 107 -12.13 -8.92 14.33
C SER A 107 -11.72 -7.61 13.66
N GLY A 108 -11.13 -6.68 14.42
CA GLY A 108 -10.47 -5.50 13.85
C GLY A 108 -9.40 -5.87 12.83
N LEU A 109 -8.47 -6.78 13.18
CA LEU A 109 -7.40 -7.21 12.26
C LEU A 109 -7.93 -7.93 11.02
N VAL A 110 -9.04 -8.68 11.13
CA VAL A 110 -9.72 -9.27 9.96
C VAL A 110 -10.25 -8.16 9.05
N ALA A 111 -10.93 -7.15 9.60
CA ALA A 111 -11.41 -6.01 8.83
C ALA A 111 -10.25 -5.21 8.18
N ALA A 112 -9.16 -4.97 8.91
CA ALA A 112 -7.96 -4.33 8.34
C ALA A 112 -7.35 -5.17 7.22
N SER A 113 -7.22 -6.48 7.40
CA SER A 113 -6.66 -7.37 6.37
C SER A 113 -7.51 -7.37 5.11
N ALA A 114 -8.83 -7.43 5.27
CA ALA A 114 -9.78 -7.33 4.17
C ALA A 114 -9.63 -6.00 3.41
N LEU A 115 -9.55 -4.87 4.12
CA LEU A 115 -9.35 -3.54 3.52
C LEU A 115 -7.97 -3.37 2.85
N LEU A 116 -6.91 -4.00 3.37
CA LEU A 116 -5.59 -3.95 2.74
C LEU A 116 -5.58 -4.71 1.42
N ILE A 117 -6.22 -5.89 1.38
CA ILE A 117 -6.39 -6.68 0.17
C ILE A 117 -7.27 -5.92 -0.84
N ASP A 118 -8.34 -5.32 -0.34
CA ASP A 118 -9.25 -4.46 -1.12
C ASP A 118 -8.49 -3.35 -1.85
N TYR A 119 -7.71 -2.52 -1.15
CA TYR A 119 -6.92 -1.47 -1.79
C TYR A 119 -5.93 -1.98 -2.84
N VAL A 120 -5.26 -3.11 -2.58
CA VAL A 120 -4.35 -3.73 -3.55
C VAL A 120 -5.09 -4.13 -4.83
N LEU A 121 -6.27 -4.72 -4.68
CA LEU A 121 -7.13 -5.14 -5.78
C LEU A 121 -7.77 -3.94 -6.49
N THR A 122 -8.15 -2.87 -5.79
CA THR A 122 -8.66 -1.62 -6.40
C THR A 122 -7.64 -1.08 -7.40
N VAL A 123 -6.35 -1.00 -7.04
CA VAL A 123 -5.31 -0.55 -7.98
C VAL A 123 -5.19 -1.51 -9.17
N ALA A 124 -5.16 -2.82 -8.92
CA ALA A 124 -4.96 -3.81 -9.97
C ALA A 124 -6.13 -3.87 -10.97
N VAL A 125 -7.36 -3.91 -10.45
CA VAL A 125 -8.62 -3.96 -11.21
C VAL A 125 -8.82 -2.64 -11.96
N SER A 126 -8.70 -1.50 -11.28
CA SER A 126 -8.97 -0.21 -11.91
C SER A 126 -7.92 0.18 -12.94
N ALA A 127 -6.64 -0.14 -12.73
CA ALA A 127 -5.63 0.06 -13.77
C ALA A 127 -5.90 -0.83 -15.00
N SER A 128 -6.26 -2.10 -14.79
CA SER A 128 -6.58 -3.04 -15.88
C SER A 128 -7.84 -2.62 -16.64
N SER A 129 -8.91 -2.24 -15.94
CA SER A 129 -10.15 -1.73 -16.54
C SER A 129 -9.96 -0.35 -17.19
N GLY A 130 -9.05 0.49 -16.68
CA GLY A 130 -8.72 1.77 -17.32
C GLY A 130 -8.05 1.55 -18.67
N VAL A 131 -7.11 0.60 -18.73
CA VAL A 131 -6.48 0.16 -19.98
C VAL A 131 -7.48 -0.49 -20.92
N ALA A 132 -8.47 -1.23 -20.40
CA ALA A 132 -9.59 -1.78 -21.18
C ALA A 132 -10.36 -0.71 -21.97
N ALA A 133 -10.68 0.41 -21.31
CA ALA A 133 -11.36 1.54 -21.94
C ALA A 133 -10.49 2.19 -23.03
N ILE A 134 -9.18 2.32 -22.79
CA ILE A 134 -8.22 2.83 -23.78
C ILE A 134 -8.15 1.90 -25.00
N ILE A 135 -8.04 0.58 -24.79
CA ILE A 135 -7.98 -0.42 -25.88
C ILE A 135 -9.30 -0.45 -26.65
N SER A 136 -10.44 -0.23 -25.98
CA SER A 136 -11.75 -0.16 -26.64
C SER A 136 -11.85 1.01 -27.63
N ALA A 137 -11.13 2.12 -27.37
CA ALA A 137 -10.97 3.22 -28.32
C ALA A 137 -9.88 2.94 -29.37
N PHE A 138 -8.78 2.31 -28.98
CA PHE A 138 -7.61 2.02 -29.83
C PHE A 138 -7.22 0.52 -29.77
N PRO A 139 -7.86 -0.34 -30.58
CA PRO A 139 -7.67 -1.80 -30.50
C PRO A 139 -6.22 -2.27 -30.73
N ASN A 140 -5.42 -1.50 -31.49
CA ASN A 140 -4.02 -1.80 -31.77
C ASN A 140 -3.13 -1.88 -30.51
N LEU A 141 -3.59 -1.33 -29.37
CA LEU A 141 -2.88 -1.35 -28.11
C LEU A 141 -3.08 -2.65 -27.29
N ALA A 142 -3.92 -3.58 -27.75
CA ALA A 142 -4.28 -4.79 -27.01
C ALA A 142 -3.05 -5.64 -26.59
N ASN A 143 -2.04 -5.73 -27.45
CA ASN A 143 -0.81 -6.48 -27.19
C ASN A 143 0.05 -5.88 -26.06
N TYR A 144 -0.15 -4.60 -25.74
CA TYR A 144 0.61 -3.86 -24.74
C TYR A 144 -0.14 -3.67 -23.42
N LYS A 145 -1.27 -4.36 -23.21
CA LYS A 145 -2.16 -4.14 -22.04
C LYS A 145 -1.44 -4.20 -20.69
N VAL A 146 -0.54 -5.18 -20.49
CA VAL A 146 0.20 -5.34 -19.22
C VAL A 146 1.18 -4.20 -19.01
N ILE A 147 1.93 -3.84 -20.07
CA ILE A 147 2.90 -2.74 -20.04
C ILE A 147 2.21 -1.41 -19.77
N LEU A 148 1.05 -1.16 -20.40
CA LEU A 148 0.25 0.04 -20.17
C LEU A 148 -0.24 0.13 -18.72
N ALA A 149 -0.78 -0.96 -18.18
CA ALA A 149 -1.31 -0.98 -16.81
C ALA A 149 -0.20 -0.76 -15.76
N VAL A 150 0.95 -1.43 -15.92
CA VAL A 150 2.13 -1.23 -15.06
C VAL A 150 2.66 0.20 -15.19
N SER A 151 2.71 0.76 -16.41
CA SER A 151 3.17 2.13 -16.64
C SER A 151 2.28 3.14 -15.92
N ILE A 152 0.96 2.97 -15.95
CA ILE A 152 0.00 3.80 -15.20
C ILE A 152 0.29 3.74 -13.70
N ILE A 153 0.49 2.54 -13.15
CA ILE A 153 0.82 2.37 -11.71
C ILE A 153 2.13 3.08 -11.36
N ILE A 154 3.17 2.96 -12.20
CA ILE A 154 4.46 3.63 -11.96
C ILE A 154 4.28 5.15 -11.97
N VAL A 155 3.55 5.70 -12.94
CA VAL A 155 3.26 7.14 -12.99
C VAL A 155 2.50 7.60 -11.75
N LEU A 156 1.45 6.88 -11.33
CA LEU A 156 0.69 7.19 -10.12
C LEU A 156 1.56 7.09 -8.87
N THR A 157 2.46 6.12 -8.81
CA THR A 157 3.41 5.94 -7.70
C THR A 157 4.33 7.17 -7.59
N ILE A 158 4.87 7.65 -8.71
CA ILE A 158 5.72 8.85 -8.76
C ILE A 158 4.91 10.09 -8.33
N LEU A 159 3.69 10.27 -8.84
CA LEU A 159 2.83 11.40 -8.50
C LEU A 159 2.50 11.43 -6.99
N ASN A 160 2.20 10.28 -6.41
CA ASN A 160 1.92 10.15 -4.98
C ASN A 160 3.16 10.35 -4.11
N LEU A 161 4.33 9.84 -4.51
CA LEU A 161 5.59 10.10 -3.82
C LEU A 161 5.99 11.59 -3.87
N ARG A 162 5.69 12.28 -4.98
CA ARG A 162 5.91 13.74 -5.11
C ARG A 162 4.94 14.57 -4.27
N GLY A 163 3.83 14.00 -3.80
CA GLY A 163 2.76 14.72 -3.11
C GLY A 163 1.89 15.58 -4.04
N ILE A 164 1.94 15.35 -5.35
CA ILE A 164 1.13 16.08 -6.34
C ILE A 164 -0.33 15.62 -6.28
N SER A 165 -0.57 14.38 -5.82
CA SER A 165 -1.89 13.77 -5.68
C SER A 165 -2.80 14.41 -4.62
N GLU A 166 -2.27 15.30 -3.77
CA GLU A 166 -3.07 16.00 -2.76
C GLU A 166 -3.86 17.20 -3.33
N SER A 167 -3.66 17.58 -4.61
CA SER A 167 -4.39 18.70 -5.21
C SER A 167 -5.83 18.31 -5.60
N ALA A 168 -6.77 18.45 -4.67
CA ALA A 168 -8.18 18.12 -4.85
C ALA A 168 -8.80 18.70 -6.13
N LYS A 169 -8.36 19.90 -6.54
CA LYS A 169 -8.87 20.60 -7.72
C LYS A 169 -8.52 19.89 -9.02
N ILE A 170 -7.24 19.53 -9.23
CA ILE A 170 -6.77 18.85 -10.44
C ILE A 170 -7.46 17.49 -10.59
N PHE A 171 -7.63 16.79 -9.47
CA PHE A 171 -8.19 15.45 -9.39
C PHE A 171 -9.73 15.44 -9.55
N SER A 172 -10.42 16.56 -9.30
CA SER A 172 -11.89 16.63 -9.45
C SER A 172 -12.41 16.74 -10.89
N ILE A 173 -11.64 17.31 -11.81
CA ILE A 173 -12.08 17.62 -13.18
C ILE A 173 -12.45 16.35 -13.96
N PRO A 174 -11.60 15.30 -14.02
CA PRO A 174 -11.93 14.09 -14.78
C PRO A 174 -13.18 13.37 -14.26
N VAL A 175 -13.43 13.45 -12.95
CA VAL A 175 -14.57 12.81 -12.30
C VAL A 175 -15.89 13.43 -12.76
N TYR A 176 -15.97 14.76 -12.77
CA TYR A 176 -17.18 15.44 -13.24
C TYR A 176 -17.40 15.28 -14.74
N ILE A 177 -16.33 15.26 -15.54
CA ILE A 177 -16.44 14.93 -16.97
C ILE A 177 -17.07 13.53 -17.14
N PHE A 178 -16.59 12.53 -16.41
CA PHE A 178 -17.16 11.19 -16.43
C PHE A 178 -18.64 11.19 -16.04
N ILE A 179 -18.98 11.74 -14.87
CA ILE A 179 -20.37 11.78 -14.37
C ILE A 179 -21.31 12.43 -15.38
N ILE A 180 -20.97 13.62 -15.88
CA ILE A 180 -21.79 14.35 -16.85
C ILE A 180 -21.91 13.56 -18.15
N SER A 181 -20.80 13.01 -18.67
CA SER A 181 -20.81 12.22 -19.90
C SER A 181 -21.65 10.95 -19.79
N MET A 182 -21.63 10.27 -18.64
CA MET A 182 -22.44 9.08 -18.38
C MET A 182 -23.92 9.42 -18.24
N ILE A 183 -24.25 10.47 -17.49
CA ILE A 183 -25.65 10.93 -17.36
C ILE A 183 -26.20 11.29 -18.74
N PHE A 184 -25.43 12.02 -19.54
CA PHE A 184 -25.82 12.39 -20.89
C PHE A 184 -26.00 11.16 -21.78
N MET A 185 -25.06 10.20 -21.77
CA MET A 185 -25.17 8.94 -22.52
C MET A 185 -26.43 8.15 -22.12
N ILE A 186 -26.74 8.07 -20.82
CA ILE A 186 -27.91 7.35 -20.30
C ILE A 186 -29.20 8.02 -20.80
N VAL A 187 -29.34 9.33 -20.56
CA VAL A 187 -30.55 10.07 -20.94
C VAL A 187 -30.74 10.05 -22.46
N PHE A 188 -29.70 10.41 -23.21
CA PHE A 188 -29.76 10.45 -24.67
C PHE A 188 -29.94 9.05 -25.27
N GLY A 189 -29.29 8.03 -24.72
CA GLY A 189 -29.42 6.64 -25.19
C GLY A 189 -30.83 6.07 -24.99
N ILE A 190 -31.50 6.41 -23.89
CA ILE A 190 -32.90 6.04 -23.63
C ILE A 190 -33.82 6.78 -24.59
N ILE A 191 -33.67 8.11 -24.74
CA ILE A 191 -34.46 8.91 -25.67
C ILE A 191 -34.31 8.38 -27.09
N LYS A 192 -33.06 8.10 -27.51
CA LYS A 192 -32.76 7.58 -28.85
C LYS A 192 -33.45 6.24 -29.10
N TYR A 193 -33.42 5.34 -28.11
CA TYR A 193 -34.07 4.03 -28.21
C TYR A 193 -35.60 4.15 -28.31
N VAL A 194 -36.22 5.01 -27.49
CA VAL A 194 -37.68 5.18 -27.46
C VAL A 194 -38.20 5.87 -28.71
N ILE A 195 -37.49 6.86 -29.25
CA ILE A 195 -37.94 7.64 -30.41
C ILE A 195 -37.61 6.92 -31.74
N TYR A 196 -36.38 6.42 -31.89
CA TYR A 196 -35.89 5.91 -33.19
C TYR A 196 -35.93 4.37 -33.31
N GLY A 197 -36.25 3.65 -32.22
CA GLY A 197 -36.17 2.19 -32.18
C GLY A 197 -34.73 1.66 -32.31
N VAL A 198 -34.57 0.33 -32.28
CA VAL A 198 -33.27 -0.39 -32.31
C VAL A 198 -32.41 -0.07 -33.54
N SER A 199 -32.97 0.56 -34.57
CA SER A 199 -32.41 0.63 -35.94
C SER A 199 -31.29 1.64 -36.18
N ALA A 200 -30.75 2.34 -35.18
CA ALA A 200 -29.86 3.46 -35.48
C ALA A 200 -28.37 3.09 -35.70
N SER A 201 -27.87 1.94 -35.24
CA SER A 201 -26.47 1.52 -35.48
C SER A 201 -26.31 0.01 -35.31
N ALA A 202 -25.59 -0.64 -36.24
CA ALA A 202 -25.17 -2.03 -36.08
C ALA A 202 -24.37 -2.22 -34.78
N PRO A 203 -24.49 -3.36 -34.08
CA PRO A 203 -23.75 -3.58 -32.85
C PRO A 203 -22.24 -3.53 -33.13
N MET A 204 -21.47 -3.02 -32.17
CA MET A 204 -20.01 -2.93 -32.30
C MET A 204 -19.37 -4.32 -32.50
N ILE A 205 -20.02 -5.36 -31.97
CA ILE A 205 -19.70 -6.76 -32.17
C ILE A 205 -20.98 -7.51 -32.50
N ASP A 206 -20.94 -8.30 -33.57
CA ASP A 206 -21.95 -9.28 -33.87
C ASP A 206 -21.43 -10.68 -33.48
N LYS A 207 -21.83 -11.14 -32.29
CA LYS A 207 -21.49 -12.47 -31.78
C LYS A 207 -22.78 -13.22 -31.50
N GLN A 208 -22.93 -14.40 -32.09
CA GLN A 208 -24.08 -15.26 -31.83
C GLN A 208 -24.15 -15.63 -30.35
N ILE A 209 -25.30 -15.36 -29.74
CA ILE A 209 -25.58 -15.67 -28.35
C ILE A 209 -26.25 -17.05 -28.32
N THR A 210 -25.49 -18.06 -27.93
CA THR A 210 -26.00 -19.42 -27.69
C THR A 210 -26.23 -19.64 -26.20
N ALA A 211 -27.46 -20.02 -25.82
CA ALA A 211 -27.75 -20.45 -24.46
C ALA A 211 -27.33 -21.92 -24.30
N THR A 212 -26.56 -22.22 -23.25
CA THR A 212 -26.10 -23.58 -22.97
C THR A 212 -26.82 -24.24 -21.79
N GLY A 213 -27.77 -23.55 -21.14
CA GLY A 213 -28.50 -24.11 -20.01
C GLY A 213 -29.69 -23.26 -19.55
N ASP A 214 -30.29 -23.70 -18.44
CA ASP A 214 -31.50 -23.08 -17.90
C ASP A 214 -31.21 -22.07 -16.79
N LEU A 215 -32.20 -21.21 -16.53
CA LEU A 215 -32.19 -20.32 -15.39
C LEU A 215 -32.28 -21.12 -14.09
N THR A 216 -31.27 -20.99 -13.24
CA THR A 216 -31.25 -21.56 -11.89
C THR A 216 -31.13 -20.46 -10.84
N ILE A 217 -31.62 -20.73 -9.62
CA ILE A 217 -31.37 -19.83 -8.48
C ILE A 217 -29.86 -19.63 -8.25
N PHE A 218 -29.07 -20.68 -8.49
CA PHE A 218 -27.61 -20.65 -8.41
C PHE A 218 -27.01 -19.62 -9.38
N LEU A 219 -27.49 -19.59 -10.63
CA LEU A 219 -27.06 -18.61 -11.63
C LEU A 219 -27.41 -17.17 -11.21
N ILE A 220 -28.62 -16.95 -10.70
CA ILE A 220 -29.06 -15.63 -10.22
C ILE A 220 -28.15 -15.16 -9.07
N LEU A 221 -27.87 -16.04 -8.11
CA LEU A 221 -26.99 -15.74 -6.98
C LEU A 221 -25.54 -15.48 -7.43
N LYS A 222 -25.04 -16.22 -8.43
CA LYS A 222 -23.70 -16.03 -9.00
C LYS A 222 -23.59 -14.69 -9.75
N ALA A 223 -24.63 -14.32 -10.50
CA ALA A 223 -24.71 -13.03 -11.18
C ALA A 223 -24.80 -11.90 -10.15
N PHE A 224 -25.70 -12.01 -9.18
CA PHE A 224 -25.83 -11.06 -8.07
C PHE A 224 -24.48 -10.84 -7.35
N SER A 225 -23.79 -11.92 -6.97
CA SER A 225 -22.46 -11.88 -6.36
C SER A 225 -21.42 -11.13 -7.22
N SER A 226 -21.51 -11.22 -8.54
CA SER A 226 -20.57 -10.55 -9.45
C SER A 226 -20.92 -9.07 -9.64
N GLY A 227 -22.21 -8.75 -9.74
CA GLY A 227 -22.70 -7.37 -9.81
C GLY A 227 -22.57 -6.59 -8.50
N CYS A 228 -22.48 -7.25 -7.35
CA CYS A 228 -22.18 -6.61 -6.06
C CYS A 228 -20.84 -5.85 -6.04
N SER A 229 -19.97 -6.07 -7.03
CA SER A 229 -18.79 -5.23 -7.27
C SER A 229 -19.14 -3.74 -7.48
N ALA A 230 -20.36 -3.40 -7.92
CA ALA A 230 -20.85 -2.01 -8.03
C ALA A 230 -20.92 -1.26 -6.68
N LEU A 231 -20.97 -1.99 -5.57
CA LEU A 231 -21.21 -1.43 -4.22
C LEU A 231 -19.92 -1.06 -3.49
N THR A 232 -18.80 -1.36 -4.10
CA THR A 232 -17.47 -1.17 -3.57
C THR A 232 -17.08 0.31 -3.63
N GLY A 233 -16.19 0.75 -2.75
CA GLY A 233 -15.73 2.13 -2.68
C GLY A 233 -16.61 3.09 -1.88
N ILE A 234 -17.81 2.69 -1.42
CA ILE A 234 -18.63 3.52 -0.51
C ILE A 234 -17.96 3.66 0.87
N GLU A 235 -17.17 2.66 1.26
CA GLU A 235 -16.37 2.64 2.48
C GLU A 235 -15.29 3.73 2.49
N SER A 236 -14.83 4.18 1.32
CA SER A 236 -13.84 5.27 1.21
C SER A 236 -14.30 6.54 1.93
N VAL A 237 -15.57 6.91 1.78
CA VAL A 237 -16.17 8.08 2.44
C VAL A 237 -16.11 7.93 3.97
N SER A 238 -16.37 6.73 4.49
CA SER A 238 -16.37 6.47 5.93
C SER A 238 -14.97 6.41 6.54
N ASN A 239 -13.97 6.04 5.73
CA ASN A 239 -12.56 6.05 6.14
C ASN A 239 -11.99 7.47 6.15
N SER A 240 -12.47 8.34 5.26
CA SER A 240 -11.93 9.69 5.02
C SER A 240 -12.74 10.83 5.64
N VAL A 241 -13.59 10.56 6.64
CA VAL A 241 -14.35 11.60 7.37
C VAL A 241 -13.47 12.76 7.86
N PRO A 242 -12.25 12.54 8.44
CA PRO A 242 -11.40 13.63 8.91
C PRO A 242 -10.87 14.56 7.81
N SER A 243 -10.91 14.12 6.55
CA SER A 243 -10.43 14.89 5.40
C SER A 243 -11.41 15.97 4.94
N PHE A 244 -12.64 15.99 5.47
CA PHE A 244 -13.64 17.01 5.14
C PHE A 244 -13.49 18.27 5.99
N LYS A 245 -13.87 19.44 5.43
CA LYS A 245 -13.98 20.68 6.20
C LYS A 245 -15.04 20.55 7.29
N GLU A 246 -14.83 21.26 8.40
CA GLU A 246 -15.80 21.27 9.48
C GLU A 246 -17.11 21.98 9.07
N PRO A 247 -18.29 21.45 9.44
CA PRO A 247 -18.51 20.19 10.20
C PRO A 247 -18.33 18.92 9.34
N SER A 248 -17.28 18.15 9.63
CA SER A 248 -16.78 17.02 8.81
C SER A 248 -17.82 15.92 8.61
N GLN A 249 -18.50 15.51 9.68
CA GLN A 249 -19.54 14.48 9.62
C GLN A 249 -20.74 14.88 8.75
N ARG A 250 -21.14 16.15 8.77
CA ARG A 250 -22.26 16.64 7.96
C ARG A 250 -21.90 16.56 6.48
N ASN A 251 -20.70 17.04 6.13
CA ASN A 251 -20.20 17.03 4.76
C ASN A 251 -20.02 15.59 4.25
N ALA A 252 -19.44 14.70 5.04
CA ALA A 252 -19.27 13.29 4.68
C ALA A 252 -20.62 12.57 4.44
N LYS A 253 -21.65 12.83 5.27
CA LYS A 253 -22.99 12.28 5.05
C LYS A 253 -23.64 12.78 3.76
N ILE A 254 -23.50 14.08 3.46
CA ILE A 254 -24.02 14.66 2.22
C ILE A 254 -23.34 14.01 1.02
N VAL A 255 -22.01 13.84 1.07
CA VAL A 255 -21.26 13.15 0.01
C VAL A 255 -21.70 11.70 -0.13
N MET A 256 -21.88 10.96 0.96
CA MET A 256 -22.37 9.57 0.91
C MET A 256 -23.74 9.45 0.21
N LEU A 257 -24.66 10.37 0.50
CA LEU A 257 -25.99 10.39 -0.13
C LEU A 257 -25.91 10.69 -1.63
N PHE A 258 -25.17 11.73 -2.03
CA PHE A 258 -24.99 12.06 -3.45
C PHE A 258 -24.27 10.93 -4.19
N LEU A 259 -23.27 10.32 -3.57
CA LEU A 259 -22.55 9.19 -4.14
C LEU A 259 -23.48 8.00 -4.39
N SER A 260 -24.27 7.60 -3.39
CA SER A 260 -25.22 6.50 -3.53
C SER A 260 -26.27 6.78 -4.60
N LEU A 261 -26.72 8.02 -4.74
CA LEU A 261 -27.69 8.41 -5.77
C LEU A 261 -27.08 8.37 -7.18
N LEU A 262 -25.82 8.81 -7.32
CA LEU A 262 -25.08 8.72 -8.58
C LEU A 262 -24.84 7.27 -9.00
N ILE A 263 -24.42 6.40 -8.08
CA ILE A 263 -24.25 4.97 -8.35
C ILE A 263 -25.57 4.35 -8.78
N MET A 264 -26.67 4.61 -8.05
CA MET A 264 -28.00 4.13 -8.41
C MET A 264 -28.40 4.54 -9.83
N PHE A 265 -28.22 5.82 -10.17
CA PHE A 265 -28.57 6.34 -11.49
C PHE A 265 -27.71 5.75 -12.60
N ILE A 266 -26.37 5.77 -12.43
CA ILE A 266 -25.44 5.31 -13.48
C ILE A 266 -25.56 3.80 -13.65
N PHE A 267 -25.55 3.01 -12.57
CA PHE A 267 -25.62 1.55 -12.64
C PHE A 267 -26.98 1.07 -13.17
N GLY A 268 -28.07 1.66 -12.68
CA GLY A 268 -29.42 1.37 -13.18
C GLY A 268 -29.58 1.74 -14.66
N GLY A 269 -29.15 2.94 -15.04
CA GLY A 269 -29.20 3.43 -16.42
C GLY A 269 -28.35 2.60 -17.38
N MET A 270 -27.14 2.22 -16.97
CA MET A 270 -26.27 1.33 -17.74
C MET A 270 -26.88 -0.05 -17.95
N SER A 271 -27.53 -0.60 -16.93
CA SER A 271 -28.21 -1.89 -17.02
C SER A 271 -29.43 -1.84 -17.95
N ILE A 272 -30.15 -0.71 -17.99
CA ILE A 272 -31.23 -0.47 -18.97
C ILE A 272 -30.66 -0.36 -20.38
N LEU A 273 -29.61 0.44 -20.59
CA LEU A 273 -28.98 0.58 -21.91
C LEU A 273 -28.39 -0.73 -22.41
N ALA A 274 -27.74 -1.52 -21.55
CA ALA A 274 -27.21 -2.83 -21.92
C ALA A 274 -28.31 -3.77 -22.44
N ARG A 275 -29.52 -3.69 -21.86
CA ARG A 275 -30.71 -4.41 -22.34
C ARG A 275 -31.21 -3.90 -23.69
N PHE A 276 -31.23 -2.58 -23.89
CA PHE A 276 -31.72 -1.97 -25.14
C PHE A 276 -30.79 -2.22 -26.32
N TYR A 277 -29.48 -2.11 -26.10
CA TYR A 277 -28.46 -2.22 -27.14
C TYR A 277 -27.85 -3.63 -27.25
N HIS A 278 -28.37 -4.61 -26.50
CA HIS A 278 -27.98 -6.03 -26.53
C HIS A 278 -26.46 -6.24 -26.53
N THR A 279 -25.77 -5.64 -25.56
CA THR A 279 -24.31 -5.72 -25.49
C THR A 279 -23.80 -7.07 -25.04
N VAL A 280 -22.67 -7.52 -25.60
CA VAL A 280 -22.10 -8.86 -25.34
C VAL A 280 -20.70 -8.71 -24.75
N PRO A 281 -20.42 -9.23 -23.55
CA PRO A 281 -19.11 -9.11 -22.94
C PRO A 281 -18.10 -10.01 -23.66
N VAL A 282 -17.02 -9.40 -24.15
CA VAL A 282 -15.94 -10.08 -24.89
C VAL A 282 -14.56 -9.74 -24.36
N GLY A 283 -14.47 -9.06 -23.21
CA GLY A 283 -13.25 -8.45 -22.70
C GLY A 283 -13.04 -7.05 -23.30
N TYR A 284 -12.71 -6.97 -24.59
CA TYR A 284 -12.59 -5.69 -25.30
C TYR A 284 -13.21 -5.79 -26.70
N PRO A 285 -14.02 -4.80 -27.14
CA PRO A 285 -14.45 -3.60 -26.42
C PRO A 285 -15.36 -3.88 -25.22
N THR A 286 -15.23 -3.03 -24.19
CA THR A 286 -16.03 -3.10 -22.95
C THR A 286 -17.52 -2.86 -23.21
N VAL A 287 -18.39 -3.23 -22.27
CA VAL A 287 -19.84 -2.98 -22.38
C VAL A 287 -20.16 -1.48 -22.48
N ILE A 288 -19.43 -0.62 -21.76
CA ILE A 288 -19.55 0.84 -21.91
C ILE A 288 -19.22 1.26 -23.34
N ALA A 289 -18.15 0.73 -23.93
CA ALA A 289 -17.76 1.07 -25.30
C ALA A 289 -18.81 0.63 -26.31
N GLN A 290 -19.38 -0.56 -26.14
CA GLN A 290 -20.45 -1.05 -27.00
C GLN A 290 -21.72 -0.19 -26.90
N ILE A 291 -22.11 0.21 -25.69
CA ILE A 291 -23.24 1.14 -25.48
C ILE A 291 -22.94 2.50 -26.10
N ALA A 292 -21.77 3.08 -25.83
CA ALA A 292 -21.39 4.37 -26.40
C ALA A 292 -21.38 4.35 -27.93
N TYR A 293 -20.91 3.25 -28.53
CA TYR A 293 -20.94 3.05 -29.97
C TYR A 293 -22.37 2.90 -30.51
N GLY A 294 -23.26 2.14 -29.85
CA GLY A 294 -24.66 2.04 -30.27
C GLY A 294 -25.41 3.37 -30.15
N VAL A 295 -25.10 4.17 -29.13
CA VAL A 295 -25.75 5.45 -28.87
C VAL A 295 -25.23 6.55 -29.80
N PHE A 296 -23.91 6.65 -30.01
CA PHE A 296 -23.29 7.79 -30.69
C PHE A 296 -22.47 7.44 -31.95
N GLY A 297 -22.32 6.15 -32.29
CA GLY A 297 -21.35 5.70 -33.28
C GLY A 297 -19.90 5.99 -32.89
N LYS A 298 -18.96 5.89 -33.84
CA LYS A 298 -17.57 6.37 -33.70
C LYS A 298 -17.48 7.91 -33.80
N SER A 299 -18.21 8.62 -32.96
CA SER A 299 -18.21 10.09 -32.92
C SER A 299 -17.30 10.63 -31.81
N PHE A 300 -17.16 11.95 -31.74
CA PHE A 300 -16.43 12.64 -30.69
C PHE A 300 -16.89 12.23 -29.28
N MET A 301 -18.20 12.03 -29.08
CA MET A 301 -18.76 11.65 -27.79
C MET A 301 -18.33 10.23 -27.34
N PHE A 302 -18.16 9.30 -28.29
CA PHE A 302 -17.63 7.97 -28.00
C PHE A 302 -16.23 8.05 -27.38
N TYR A 303 -15.34 8.87 -27.96
CA TYR A 303 -14.00 9.07 -27.41
C TYR A 303 -14.03 9.77 -26.06
N ILE A 304 -14.90 10.77 -25.85
CA ILE A 304 -15.08 11.39 -24.53
C ILE A 304 -15.41 10.33 -23.49
N ILE A 305 -16.36 9.43 -23.76
CA ILE A 305 -16.77 8.38 -22.82
C ILE A 305 -15.61 7.41 -22.55
N GLN A 306 -14.86 6.98 -23.57
CA GLN A 306 -13.73 6.07 -23.36
C GLN A 306 -12.61 6.72 -22.53
N PHE A 307 -12.21 7.95 -22.85
CA PHE A 307 -11.18 8.66 -22.11
C PHE A 307 -11.62 9.05 -20.70
N SER A 308 -12.87 9.48 -20.51
CA SER A 308 -13.40 9.79 -19.18
C SER A 308 -13.51 8.53 -18.32
N THR A 309 -13.88 7.39 -18.91
CA THR A 309 -13.90 6.06 -18.25
C THR A 309 -12.48 5.63 -17.83
N ALA A 310 -11.51 5.77 -18.73
CA ALA A 310 -10.12 5.46 -18.39
C ALA A 310 -9.60 6.36 -17.25
N LEU A 311 -9.90 7.66 -17.32
CA LEU A 311 -9.48 8.62 -16.30
C LEU A 311 -10.12 8.34 -14.94
N ILE A 312 -11.44 8.07 -14.85
CA ILE A 312 -12.08 7.79 -13.55
C ILE A 312 -11.51 6.51 -12.90
N LEU A 313 -11.12 5.51 -13.69
CA LEU A 313 -10.49 4.28 -13.20
C LEU A 313 -9.03 4.52 -12.75
N ILE A 314 -8.27 5.35 -13.46
CA ILE A 314 -6.94 5.80 -12.99
C ILE A 314 -7.07 6.56 -11.68
N MET A 315 -8.12 7.37 -11.54
CA MET A 315 -8.41 8.13 -10.34
C MET A 315 -8.81 7.22 -9.16
N ALA A 316 -9.52 6.11 -9.41
CA ALA A 316 -9.83 5.10 -8.39
C ALA A 316 -8.56 4.47 -7.82
N CYS A 317 -7.55 4.21 -8.67
CA CYS A 317 -6.23 3.78 -8.20
C CYS A 317 -5.62 4.80 -7.23
N ASN A 318 -5.77 6.10 -7.51
CA ASN A 318 -5.28 7.16 -6.63
C ASN A 318 -5.98 7.18 -5.26
N THR A 319 -7.26 6.83 -5.19
CA THR A 319 -7.97 6.64 -3.91
C THR A 319 -7.30 5.56 -3.06
N ALA A 320 -6.92 4.43 -3.67
CA ALA A 320 -6.19 3.37 -2.97
C ALA A 320 -4.77 3.79 -2.56
N PHE A 321 -4.06 4.54 -3.40
CA PHE A 321 -2.75 5.13 -3.06
C PHE A 321 -2.81 6.11 -1.89
N THR A 322 -3.98 6.71 -1.65
CA THR A 322 -4.22 7.59 -0.49
C THR A 322 -4.69 6.79 0.74
N GLY A 323 -5.58 5.81 0.55
CA GLY A 323 -6.22 5.05 1.63
C GLY A 323 -5.30 3.99 2.27
N PHE A 324 -4.60 3.19 1.45
CA PHE A 324 -3.76 2.09 1.95
C PHE A 324 -2.67 2.56 2.92
N PRO A 325 -1.89 3.63 2.63
CA PRO A 325 -0.84 4.05 3.55
C PRO A 325 -1.40 4.60 4.87
N ILE A 326 -2.56 5.25 4.84
CA ILE A 326 -3.25 5.73 6.06
C ILE A 326 -3.74 4.56 6.92
N LEU A 327 -4.27 3.51 6.29
CA LEU A 327 -4.67 2.29 7.01
C LEU A 327 -3.45 1.61 7.63
N MET A 328 -2.36 1.43 6.88
CA MET A 328 -1.09 0.87 7.38
C MET A 328 -0.52 1.69 8.52
N TYR A 329 -0.59 3.03 8.46
CA TYR A 329 -0.23 3.90 9.55
C TYR A 329 -1.11 3.69 10.79
N THR A 330 -2.43 3.59 10.61
CA THR A 330 -3.39 3.43 11.72
C THR A 330 -3.18 2.10 12.44
N VAL A 331 -3.04 1.00 11.69
CA VAL A 331 -2.77 -0.35 12.22
C VAL A 331 -1.34 -0.42 12.80
N GLY A 332 -0.39 0.27 12.18
CA GLY A 332 1.00 0.37 12.65
C GLY A 332 1.14 1.14 13.96
N LYS A 333 0.36 2.21 14.17
CA LYS A 333 0.30 2.95 15.44
C LYS A 333 -0.17 2.06 16.60
N ASP A 334 -1.04 1.09 16.30
CA ASP A 334 -1.47 0.08 17.27
C ASP A 334 -0.42 -1.04 17.49
N GLY A 335 0.68 -1.04 16.72
CA GLY A 335 1.80 -1.98 16.86
C GLY A 335 1.59 -3.32 16.16
N PHE A 336 0.66 -3.42 15.19
CA PHE A 336 0.38 -4.65 14.44
C PHE A 336 1.12 -4.72 13.08
N VAL A 337 1.81 -3.66 12.68
CA VAL A 337 2.54 -3.55 11.39
C VAL A 337 3.97 -3.05 11.66
N PRO A 338 4.97 -3.32 10.79
CA PRO A 338 6.33 -2.81 10.98
C PRO A 338 6.36 -1.28 11.17
N ARG A 339 7.17 -0.79 12.12
CA ARG A 339 7.24 0.65 12.45
C ARG A 339 7.65 1.52 11.25
N GLN A 340 8.28 0.93 10.23
CA GLN A 340 8.60 1.60 8.97
C GLN A 340 7.37 2.17 8.26
N PHE A 341 6.19 1.55 8.39
CA PHE A 341 4.94 2.07 7.81
C PHE A 341 4.34 3.24 8.60
N THR A 342 4.80 3.50 9.82
CA THR A 342 4.37 4.67 10.60
C THR A 342 5.20 5.92 10.32
N ALA A 343 6.35 5.77 9.64
CA ALA A 343 7.22 6.89 9.30
C ALA A 343 6.70 7.64 8.07
N LYS A 344 6.69 8.97 8.16
CA LYS A 344 6.46 9.85 7.00
C LYS A 344 7.75 10.00 6.20
N GLY A 345 7.65 10.00 4.87
CA GLY A 345 8.76 10.21 3.95
C GLY A 345 9.14 11.68 3.80
N LYS A 346 10.12 11.96 2.91
CA LYS A 346 10.67 13.31 2.66
C LYS A 346 9.62 14.35 2.24
N ARG A 347 8.52 13.90 1.62
CA ARG A 347 7.38 14.73 1.17
C ARG A 347 6.17 14.61 2.11
N LEU A 348 6.35 14.16 3.35
CA LEU A 348 5.32 14.00 4.39
C LEU A 348 4.24 12.94 4.13
N GLY A 349 4.24 12.29 2.96
CA GLY A 349 3.43 11.10 2.67
C GLY A 349 4.06 9.80 3.21
N PHE A 350 3.24 8.76 3.41
CA PHE A 350 3.68 7.45 3.90
C PHE A 350 4.31 6.60 2.77
N SER A 351 5.56 6.94 2.40
CA SER A 351 6.25 6.38 1.22
C SER A 351 6.33 4.85 1.20
N ASN A 352 6.58 4.20 2.34
CA ASN A 352 6.65 2.74 2.41
C ASN A 352 5.31 2.07 2.06
N GLY A 353 4.19 2.69 2.45
CA GLY A 353 2.86 2.20 2.07
C GLY A 353 2.60 2.32 0.57
N ILE A 354 2.98 3.46 -0.02
CA ILE A 354 2.83 3.71 -1.47
C ILE A 354 3.66 2.71 -2.29
N ILE A 355 4.92 2.49 -1.89
CA ILE A 355 5.81 1.55 -2.59
C ILE A 355 5.31 0.11 -2.45
N ALA A 356 4.91 -0.30 -1.24
CA ALA A 356 4.39 -1.65 -1.02
C ALA A 356 3.13 -1.92 -1.86
N LEU A 357 2.17 -0.98 -1.87
CA LEU A 357 0.96 -1.07 -2.69
C LEU A 357 1.31 -1.21 -4.18
N SER A 358 2.18 -0.33 -4.70
CA SER A 358 2.62 -0.35 -6.10
C SER A 358 3.24 -1.69 -6.49
N LEU A 359 4.18 -2.21 -5.68
CA LEU A 359 4.87 -3.47 -5.97
C LEU A 359 3.91 -4.66 -5.98
N ILE A 360 3.02 -4.76 -4.99
CA ILE A 360 2.06 -5.86 -4.89
C ILE A 360 1.04 -5.79 -6.04
N SER A 361 0.52 -4.60 -6.36
CA SER A 361 -0.42 -4.43 -7.46
C SER A 361 0.22 -4.72 -8.83
N CYS A 362 1.47 -4.30 -9.06
CA CYS A 362 2.21 -4.67 -10.27
C CYS A 362 2.40 -6.19 -10.38
N LEU A 363 2.78 -6.86 -9.28
CA LEU A 363 2.96 -8.31 -9.25
C LEU A 363 1.65 -9.03 -9.61
N LEU A 364 0.51 -8.58 -9.06
CA LEU A 364 -0.80 -9.13 -9.40
C LEU A 364 -1.15 -8.91 -10.87
N ILE A 365 -0.95 -7.72 -11.41
CA ILE A 365 -1.24 -7.43 -12.83
C ILE A 365 -0.42 -8.32 -13.76
N VAL A 366 0.87 -8.49 -13.48
CA VAL A 366 1.76 -9.36 -14.27
C VAL A 366 1.31 -10.83 -14.16
N SER A 367 0.97 -11.28 -12.95
CA SER A 367 0.55 -12.67 -12.70
C SER A 367 -0.77 -13.03 -13.38
N PHE A 368 -1.72 -12.10 -13.44
CA PHE A 368 -3.05 -12.31 -14.05
C PHE A 368 -3.16 -11.77 -15.49
N GLY A 369 -2.06 -11.31 -16.09
CA GLY A 369 -2.01 -10.82 -17.46
C GLY A 369 -2.94 -9.63 -17.73
N ALA A 370 -3.08 -8.73 -16.74
CA ALA A 370 -4.00 -7.59 -16.77
C ALA A 370 -5.46 -7.96 -17.12
N ASN A 371 -5.92 -9.15 -16.72
CA ASN A 371 -7.32 -9.56 -16.87
C ASN A 371 -8.12 -9.21 -15.60
N ASN A 372 -8.95 -8.17 -15.70
CA ASN A 372 -9.79 -7.66 -14.62
C ASN A 372 -10.81 -8.71 -14.11
N HIS A 373 -11.36 -9.55 -14.99
CA HIS A 373 -12.39 -10.53 -14.63
C HIS A 373 -11.90 -11.60 -13.64
N ASN A 374 -10.61 -11.94 -13.68
CA ASN A 374 -10.02 -12.89 -12.73
C ASN A 374 -9.71 -12.26 -11.36
N LEU A 375 -9.55 -10.94 -11.32
CA LEU A 375 -9.21 -10.18 -10.11
C LEU A 375 -10.46 -9.79 -9.31
N LEU A 376 -11.56 -9.48 -9.99
CA LEU A 376 -12.83 -9.04 -9.38
C LEU A 376 -13.44 -10.02 -8.36
N PRO A 377 -13.43 -11.35 -8.57
CA PRO A 377 -13.84 -12.32 -7.55
C PRO A 377 -13.18 -12.18 -6.19
N LEU A 378 -11.89 -11.83 -6.17
CA LEU A 378 -11.10 -11.68 -4.94
C LEU A 378 -11.54 -10.45 -4.16
N TYR A 379 -11.96 -9.43 -4.90
CA TYR A 379 -12.32 -8.12 -4.36
C TYR A 379 -13.61 -8.18 -3.53
N SER A 380 -14.65 -8.82 -4.06
CA SER A 380 -15.97 -8.85 -3.43
C SER A 380 -15.99 -9.58 -2.08
N VAL A 381 -15.13 -10.59 -1.85
CA VAL A 381 -15.09 -11.31 -0.57
C VAL A 381 -14.59 -10.41 0.56
N GLY A 382 -13.50 -9.67 0.33
CA GLY A 382 -12.89 -8.80 1.34
C GLY A 382 -13.83 -7.65 1.72
N VAL A 383 -14.40 -6.97 0.73
CA VAL A 383 -15.32 -5.84 0.96
C VAL A 383 -16.50 -6.27 1.81
N PHE A 384 -17.18 -7.35 1.43
CA PHE A 384 -18.37 -7.79 2.17
C PHE A 384 -18.05 -8.30 3.56
N LEU A 385 -16.89 -8.93 3.76
CA LEU A 385 -16.43 -9.29 5.10
C LEU A 385 -16.21 -8.04 5.97
N SER A 386 -15.62 -6.99 5.39
CA SER A 386 -15.43 -5.71 6.09
C SER A 386 -16.77 -5.03 6.42
N PHE A 387 -17.74 -5.11 5.50
CA PHE A 387 -19.10 -4.60 5.70
C PHE A 387 -19.77 -5.34 6.85
N THR A 388 -19.78 -6.67 6.82
CA THR A 388 -20.36 -7.50 7.88
C THR A 388 -19.78 -7.18 9.25
N LEU A 389 -18.45 -7.04 9.35
CA LEU A 389 -17.80 -6.71 10.62
C LEU A 389 -18.11 -5.28 11.09
N ALA A 390 -18.21 -4.32 10.17
CA ALA A 390 -18.64 -2.97 10.51
C ALA A 390 -20.10 -2.95 11.00
N GLN A 391 -21.01 -3.66 10.32
CA GLN A 391 -22.42 -3.78 10.72
C GLN A 391 -22.55 -4.43 12.10
N ALA A 392 -21.91 -5.58 12.30
CA ALA A 392 -21.93 -6.29 13.58
C ALA A 392 -21.35 -5.43 14.70
N GLY A 393 -20.25 -4.71 14.44
CA GLY A 393 -19.66 -3.78 15.41
C GLY A 393 -20.60 -2.64 15.76
N MET A 394 -21.33 -2.08 14.78
CA MET A 394 -22.31 -1.03 15.01
C MET A 394 -23.54 -1.51 15.80
N VAL A 395 -23.98 -2.75 15.62
CA VAL A 395 -25.06 -3.32 16.46
C VAL A 395 -24.63 -3.34 17.92
N ILE A 396 -23.42 -3.80 18.21
CA ILE A 396 -22.86 -3.83 19.57
C ILE A 396 -22.65 -2.40 20.09
N HIS A 397 -22.20 -1.48 19.24
CA HIS A 397 -22.03 -0.06 19.60
C HIS A 397 -23.36 0.55 20.09
N TRP A 398 -24.44 0.39 19.32
CA TRP A 398 -25.76 0.92 19.70
C TRP A 398 -26.29 0.31 21.00
N TYR A 399 -26.08 -0.99 21.19
CA TYR A 399 -26.44 -1.67 22.43
C TYR A 399 -25.67 -1.11 23.64
N LYS A 400 -24.38 -0.78 23.48
CA LYS A 400 -23.54 -0.21 24.55
C LYS A 400 -23.87 1.25 24.87
N CYS A 401 -24.17 2.08 23.87
CA CYS A 401 -24.40 3.51 24.07
C CYS A 401 -25.79 3.85 24.63
N ALA A 402 -26.78 2.96 24.50
CA ALA A 402 -28.12 3.07 25.10
C ALA A 402 -28.86 4.42 24.88
N GLU A 403 -28.60 5.13 23.77
CA GLU A 403 -29.29 6.38 23.43
C GLU A 403 -30.79 6.18 23.11
N LYS A 404 -31.64 7.21 23.23
CA LYS A 404 -33.10 7.13 22.96
C LYS A 404 -33.50 6.49 21.60
N THR A 405 -32.60 6.40 20.62
CA THR A 405 -32.86 5.78 19.30
C THR A 405 -32.03 4.52 19.02
N TRP A 406 -31.40 3.94 20.06
CA TRP A 406 -30.50 2.79 19.93
C TRP A 406 -31.15 1.60 19.24
N LEU A 407 -32.42 1.31 19.56
CA LEU A 407 -33.15 0.17 18.98
C LEU A 407 -33.30 0.31 17.46
N ARG A 408 -33.61 1.52 16.97
CA ARG A 408 -33.73 1.79 15.53
C ARG A 408 -32.37 1.61 14.83
N GLY A 409 -31.30 2.14 15.41
CA GLY A 409 -29.94 1.98 14.88
C GLY A 409 -29.49 0.52 14.84
N ALA A 410 -29.76 -0.22 15.93
CA ALA A 410 -29.43 -1.63 16.06
C ALA A 410 -30.21 -2.52 15.08
N ILE A 411 -31.52 -2.27 14.88
CA ILE A 411 -32.33 -3.04 13.91
C ILE A 411 -31.83 -2.82 12.48
N ILE A 412 -31.55 -1.57 12.09
CA ILE A 412 -31.06 -1.25 10.74
C ILE A 412 -29.71 -1.94 10.49
N ASN A 413 -28.75 -1.82 11.41
CA ASN A 413 -27.44 -2.47 11.24
C ASN A 413 -27.52 -3.98 11.41
N GLY A 414 -28.45 -4.51 12.21
CA GLY A 414 -28.69 -5.95 12.35
C GLY A 414 -29.21 -6.54 11.05
N PHE A 415 -30.16 -5.87 10.41
CA PHE A 415 -30.66 -6.25 9.09
C PHE A 415 -29.57 -6.14 8.01
N GLY A 416 -28.79 -5.05 8.02
CA GLY A 416 -27.63 -4.89 7.14
C GLY A 416 -26.57 -5.98 7.37
N CYS A 417 -26.30 -6.35 8.63
CA CYS A 417 -25.39 -7.44 8.99
C CYS A 417 -25.88 -8.77 8.43
N PHE A 418 -27.17 -9.08 8.57
CA PHE A 418 -27.76 -10.30 8.04
C PHE A 418 -27.60 -10.40 6.52
N ILE A 419 -27.95 -9.34 5.79
CA ILE A 419 -27.86 -9.34 4.32
C ILE A 419 -26.40 -9.39 3.84
N THR A 420 -25.51 -8.61 4.45
CA THR A 420 -24.08 -8.61 4.08
C THR A 420 -23.42 -9.95 4.40
N THR A 421 -23.77 -10.60 5.51
CA THR A 421 -23.30 -11.95 5.85
C THR A 421 -23.79 -12.96 4.83
N GLY A 422 -25.09 -12.96 4.51
CA GLY A 422 -25.66 -13.83 3.49
C GLY A 422 -24.97 -13.63 2.13
N THR A 423 -24.75 -12.38 1.75
CA THR A 423 -24.04 -12.03 0.50
C THR A 423 -22.59 -12.50 0.52
N ALA A 424 -21.86 -12.30 1.62
CA ALA A 424 -20.49 -12.78 1.78
C ALA A 424 -20.38 -14.30 1.64
N LEU A 425 -21.31 -15.05 2.25
CA LEU A 425 -21.37 -16.51 2.15
C LEU A 425 -21.68 -16.98 0.73
N ILE A 426 -22.62 -16.31 0.05
CA ILE A 426 -22.95 -16.59 -1.36
C ILE A 426 -21.71 -16.34 -2.23
N ILE A 427 -21.03 -15.21 -2.07
CA ILE A 427 -19.81 -14.90 -2.83
C ILE A 427 -18.72 -15.95 -2.56
N ALA A 428 -18.48 -16.27 -1.28
CA ALA A 428 -17.46 -17.23 -0.87
C ALA A 428 -17.70 -18.62 -1.48
N TYR A 429 -18.95 -19.08 -1.51
CA TYR A 429 -19.32 -20.35 -2.11
C TYR A 429 -19.24 -20.33 -3.65
N GLN A 430 -19.89 -19.35 -4.28
CA GLN A 430 -20.01 -19.25 -5.74
C GLN A 430 -18.68 -18.99 -6.44
N LYS A 431 -17.82 -18.19 -5.81
CA LYS A 431 -16.52 -17.81 -6.37
C LYS A 431 -15.37 -18.61 -5.78
N PHE A 432 -15.64 -19.67 -5.01
CA PHE A 432 -14.61 -20.52 -4.43
C PHE A 432 -13.65 -21.03 -5.51
N ILE A 433 -14.18 -21.61 -6.60
CA ILE A 433 -13.38 -22.14 -7.71
C ILE A 433 -12.71 -21.01 -8.52
N HIS A 434 -13.29 -19.81 -8.54
CA HIS A 434 -12.79 -18.64 -9.26
C HIS A 434 -11.81 -17.77 -8.45
N GLY A 435 -11.27 -18.30 -7.35
CA GLY A 435 -10.18 -17.66 -6.60
C GLY A 435 -10.55 -17.11 -5.22
N ALA A 436 -11.82 -17.09 -4.82
CA ALA A 436 -12.23 -16.61 -3.49
C ALA A 436 -11.52 -17.35 -2.34
N TRP A 437 -11.12 -18.60 -2.55
CA TRP A 437 -10.31 -19.38 -1.62
C TRP A 437 -9.01 -18.68 -1.21
N MET A 438 -8.39 -17.91 -2.11
CA MET A 438 -7.15 -17.18 -1.82
C MET A 438 -7.37 -16.14 -0.72
N VAL A 439 -8.49 -15.41 -0.76
CA VAL A 439 -8.80 -14.38 0.25
C VAL A 439 -9.10 -15.02 1.61
N ILE A 440 -9.81 -16.16 1.61
CA ILE A 440 -10.10 -16.94 2.82
C ILE A 440 -8.81 -17.40 3.51
N ILE A 441 -7.73 -17.66 2.77
CA ILE A 441 -6.43 -18.07 3.31
C ILE A 441 -5.55 -16.86 3.67
N ILE A 442 -5.47 -15.85 2.80
CA ILE A 442 -4.60 -14.68 2.98
C ILE A 442 -5.00 -13.87 4.21
N ILE A 443 -6.30 -13.72 4.50
CA ILE A 443 -6.77 -12.96 5.66
C ILE A 443 -6.25 -13.55 6.98
N PRO A 444 -6.45 -14.85 7.30
CA PRO A 444 -5.85 -15.48 8.47
C PRO A 444 -4.32 -15.34 8.54
N ILE A 445 -3.63 -15.45 7.41
CA ILE A 445 -2.16 -15.27 7.36
C ILE A 445 -1.78 -13.85 7.76
N PHE A 446 -2.47 -12.83 7.23
CA PHE A 446 -2.23 -11.43 7.58
C PHE A 446 -2.51 -11.18 9.06
N VAL A 447 -3.62 -11.70 9.59
CA VAL A 447 -3.94 -11.62 11.02
C VAL A 447 -2.85 -12.28 11.88
N TYR A 448 -2.37 -13.46 11.47
CA TYR A 448 -1.28 -14.16 12.16
C TYR A 448 0.03 -13.34 12.15
N ILE A 449 0.42 -12.79 11.00
CA ILE A 449 1.60 -11.93 10.87
C ILE A 449 1.46 -10.70 11.78
N MET A 450 0.30 -10.02 11.75
CA MET A 450 0.04 -8.84 12.56
C MET A 450 0.12 -9.12 14.07
N LEU A 451 -0.46 -10.25 14.51
CA LEU A 451 -0.38 -10.70 15.91
C LEU A 451 1.05 -11.10 16.31
N SER A 452 1.79 -11.73 15.40
CA SER A 452 3.18 -12.12 15.62
C SER A 452 4.09 -10.91 15.79
N ILE A 453 3.91 -9.88 14.96
CA ILE A 453 4.60 -8.58 15.09
C ILE A 453 4.29 -7.94 16.44
N LYS A 454 3.01 -7.90 16.84
CA LYS A 454 2.61 -7.33 18.13
C LYS A 454 3.23 -8.09 19.30
N LYS A 455 3.25 -9.42 19.26
CA LYS A 455 3.89 -10.28 20.27
C LYS A 455 5.39 -9.99 20.35
N HIS A 456 6.07 -9.89 19.21
CA HIS A 456 7.49 -9.57 19.14
C HIS A 456 7.79 -8.20 19.78
N TYR A 457 7.02 -7.15 19.44
CA TYR A 457 7.20 -5.84 20.06
C TYR A 457 6.90 -5.81 21.55
N ASN A 458 5.89 -6.53 22.01
CA ASN A 458 5.60 -6.63 23.44
C ASN A 458 6.73 -7.36 24.19
N CYS A 459 7.33 -8.39 23.58
CA CYS A 459 8.48 -9.10 24.14
C CYS A 459 9.71 -8.19 24.27
N ILE A 460 10.06 -7.46 23.20
CA ILE A 460 11.15 -6.48 23.23
C ILE A 460 10.87 -5.38 24.25
N ALA A 461 9.65 -4.83 24.26
CA ALA A 461 9.27 -3.79 25.21
C ALA A 461 9.37 -4.28 26.66
N ALA A 462 9.02 -5.54 26.94
CA ALA A 462 9.18 -6.14 28.25
C ALA A 462 10.66 -6.32 28.63
N GLN A 463 11.51 -6.75 27.71
CA GLN A 463 12.96 -6.92 27.94
C GLN A 463 13.70 -5.59 28.13
N LEU A 464 13.28 -4.53 27.43
CA LEU A 464 13.90 -3.20 27.52
C LEU A 464 13.31 -2.32 28.64
N ARG A 465 12.22 -2.74 29.28
CA ARG A 465 11.57 -1.96 30.33
C ARG A 465 12.43 -1.98 31.59
N VAL A 466 12.97 -0.82 31.97
CA VAL A 466 13.73 -0.68 33.21
C VAL A 466 12.75 -0.64 34.39
N GLU A 467 12.96 -1.51 35.37
CA GLU A 467 12.21 -1.49 36.63
C GLU A 467 12.56 -0.22 37.44
N THR A 468 11.57 0.39 38.08
CA THR A 468 11.75 1.63 38.87
C THR A 468 12.79 1.49 39.99
N LYS A 469 12.98 0.27 40.53
CA LYS A 469 14.03 -0.02 41.52
C LYS A 469 15.44 0.00 40.92
N LYS A 470 15.60 -0.48 39.68
CA LYS A 470 16.88 -0.42 38.94
C LYS A 470 17.23 1.02 38.54
N LEU A 471 16.23 1.87 38.27
CA LEU A 471 16.47 3.30 38.01
C LEU A 471 17.14 4.01 39.21
N LYS A 472 16.71 3.70 40.44
CA LYS A 472 17.29 4.31 41.65
C LYS A 472 18.68 3.78 42.00
N SER A 473 19.03 2.58 41.55
CA SER A 473 20.34 1.95 41.78
C SER A 473 21.29 2.06 40.59
N ALA A 474 20.85 2.67 39.48
CA ALA A 474 21.69 2.89 38.32
C ALA A 474 22.79 3.91 38.62
N ASN A 475 24.04 3.46 38.69
CA ASN A 475 25.19 4.33 38.88
C ASN A 475 25.71 4.84 37.53
N ILE A 476 25.11 5.92 37.03
CA ILE A 476 25.51 6.57 35.76
C ILE A 476 26.91 7.21 35.88
N LYS A 477 27.37 7.53 37.10
CA LYS A 477 28.69 8.13 37.36
C LYS A 477 29.81 7.10 37.50
N LYS A 478 29.57 5.82 37.21
CA LYS A 478 30.61 4.79 37.29
C LYS A 478 31.63 5.03 36.18
N ASN A 479 32.88 5.30 36.59
CA ASN A 479 34.01 5.37 35.67
C ASN A 479 34.46 3.95 35.32
N TYR A 480 34.69 3.71 34.03
CA TYR A 480 35.27 2.48 33.51
C TYR A 480 36.64 2.79 32.93
N THR A 481 37.61 1.93 33.18
CA THR A 481 38.88 1.96 32.44
C THR A 481 38.63 1.47 31.03
N GLN A 482 39.10 2.21 30.02
CA GLN A 482 38.84 1.90 28.61
C GLN A 482 40.07 1.26 27.99
N ILE A 483 39.95 0.02 27.51
CA ILE A 483 41.00 -0.61 26.71
C ILE A 483 40.64 -0.37 25.25
N ILE A 484 41.45 0.38 24.52
CA ILE A 484 41.14 0.77 23.15
C ILE A 484 41.97 -0.06 22.18
N ILE A 485 41.28 -0.79 21.30
CA ILE A 485 41.90 -1.62 20.27
C ILE A 485 41.74 -0.93 18.92
N VAL A 486 42.84 -0.74 18.21
CA VAL A 486 42.83 -0.17 16.85
C VAL A 486 43.33 -1.22 15.86
N PRO A 487 42.46 -1.84 15.05
CA PRO A 487 42.88 -2.73 13.98
C PRO A 487 43.51 -1.92 12.85
N ILE A 488 44.78 -2.22 12.54
CA ILE A 488 45.55 -1.53 11.51
C ILE A 488 46.12 -2.54 10.50
N ALA A 489 45.97 -2.24 9.21
CA ALA A 489 46.61 -3.02 8.14
C ALA A 489 47.99 -2.44 7.78
N SER A 490 48.13 -1.11 7.84
CA SER A 490 49.37 -0.39 7.53
C SER A 490 49.38 0.94 8.28
N LEU A 491 50.57 1.52 8.51
CA LEU A 491 50.69 2.87 9.06
C LEU A 491 50.51 3.90 7.93
N ASN A 492 49.37 4.58 7.93
CA ASN A 492 48.99 5.64 7.00
C ASN A 492 48.33 6.82 7.75
N LYS A 493 47.96 7.88 7.04
CA LYS A 493 47.32 9.08 7.63
C LYS A 493 46.06 8.75 8.42
N VAL A 494 45.25 7.82 7.93
CA VAL A 494 43.98 7.40 8.58
C VAL A 494 44.27 6.70 9.90
N THR A 495 45.17 5.72 9.90
CA THR A 495 45.50 4.96 11.11
C THR A 495 46.21 5.84 12.13
N LEU A 496 47.06 6.76 11.71
CA LEU A 496 47.78 7.68 12.61
C LEU A 496 46.80 8.61 13.33
N ALA A 497 45.89 9.26 12.59
CA ALA A 497 44.84 10.09 13.17
C ALA A 497 43.90 9.28 14.10
N THR A 498 43.65 8.02 13.76
CA THR A 498 42.85 7.11 14.60
C THR A 498 43.57 6.75 15.91
N LEU A 499 44.90 6.55 15.88
CA LEU A 499 45.71 6.27 17.06
C LEU A 499 45.84 7.50 17.97
N GLU A 500 46.01 8.69 17.40
CA GLU A 500 45.99 9.96 18.15
C GLU A 500 44.66 10.13 18.88
N TYR A 501 43.55 9.88 18.18
CA TYR A 501 42.21 9.92 18.79
C TYR A 501 42.05 8.86 19.88
N ALA A 502 42.45 7.62 19.62
CA ALA A 502 42.40 6.54 20.61
C ALA A 502 43.19 6.90 21.88
N ARG A 503 44.41 7.44 21.72
CA ARG A 503 45.26 7.84 22.84
C ARG A 503 44.72 9.01 23.64
N SER A 504 43.94 9.90 23.00
CA SER A 504 43.25 10.98 23.71
C SER A 504 42.14 10.50 24.65
N LEU A 505 41.64 9.26 24.45
CA LEU A 505 40.55 8.67 25.22
C LEU A 505 41.03 7.74 26.34
N SER A 506 42.18 7.08 26.16
CA SER A 506 42.75 6.18 27.15
C SER A 506 44.27 6.04 26.99
N GLU A 507 44.96 5.76 28.08
CA GLU A 507 46.37 5.38 28.07
C GLU A 507 46.54 3.93 27.53
N ASP A 508 45.58 3.04 27.79
CA ASP A 508 45.60 1.63 27.39
C ASP A 508 45.16 1.42 25.93
N VAL A 509 46.03 1.77 24.98
CA VAL A 509 45.80 1.58 23.54
C VAL A 509 46.62 0.41 22.99
N ILE A 510 45.98 -0.48 22.24
CA ILE A 510 46.59 -1.63 21.59
C ILE A 510 46.32 -1.56 20.08
N ALA A 511 47.39 -1.47 19.29
CA ALA A 511 47.31 -1.57 17.84
C ALA A 511 47.45 -3.04 17.42
N ILE A 512 46.48 -3.57 16.66
CA ILE A 512 46.51 -4.97 16.20
C ILE A 512 46.63 -5.01 14.69
N ASN A 513 47.63 -5.74 14.21
CA ASN A 513 47.79 -6.08 12.81
C ASN A 513 47.75 -7.59 12.59
N VAL A 514 46.85 -8.03 11.72
CA VAL A 514 46.81 -9.39 11.19
C VAL A 514 47.14 -9.31 9.70
N SER A 515 48.33 -9.78 9.32
CA SER A 515 48.77 -9.77 7.91
C SER A 515 48.98 -11.19 7.40
N THR A 516 48.75 -11.37 6.10
CA THR A 516 48.99 -12.61 5.37
C THR A 516 50.39 -12.66 4.75
N ASP A 517 51.10 -11.53 4.74
CA ASP A 517 52.47 -11.40 4.26
C ASP A 517 53.41 -11.00 5.40
N LYS A 518 54.57 -11.68 5.46
CA LYS A 518 55.63 -11.37 6.43
C LYS A 518 56.37 -10.09 6.07
N GLU A 519 56.45 -9.70 4.80
CA GLU A 519 57.08 -8.46 4.39
C GLU A 519 56.31 -7.23 4.87
N ASP A 520 54.99 -7.26 4.77
CA ASP A 520 54.13 -6.16 5.24
C ASP A 520 54.23 -5.97 6.76
N ILE A 521 54.34 -7.06 7.52
CA ILE A 521 54.61 -7.00 8.97
C ILE A 521 55.95 -6.32 9.24
N LYS A 522 57.01 -6.65 8.48
CA LYS A 522 58.32 -6.01 8.63
C LYS A 522 58.27 -4.52 8.31
N LYS A 523 57.61 -4.14 7.21
CA LYS A 523 57.41 -2.73 6.82
C LYS A 523 56.64 -1.96 7.88
N LEU A 524 55.59 -2.56 8.44
CA LEU A 524 54.82 -1.93 9.52
C LEU A 524 55.68 -1.73 10.77
N LYS A 525 56.43 -2.75 11.21
CA LYS A 525 57.31 -2.63 12.38
C LYS A 525 58.37 -1.54 12.22
N ALA A 526 59.03 -1.48 11.07
CA ALA A 526 60.04 -0.44 10.80
C ALA A 526 59.44 0.97 10.86
N LYS A 527 58.23 1.15 10.29
CA LYS A 527 57.50 2.43 10.38
C LYS A 527 57.01 2.73 11.80
N TRP A 528 56.68 1.71 12.58
CA TRP A 528 56.22 1.84 13.96
C TRP A 528 57.35 2.26 14.90
N GLU A 529 58.55 1.71 14.72
CA GLU A 529 59.76 2.12 15.46
C GLU A 529 60.09 3.59 15.21
N ALA A 530 59.91 4.08 13.98
CA ALA A 530 60.10 5.49 13.65
C ALA A 530 59.05 6.44 14.27
N LEU A 531 57.90 5.91 14.71
CA LEU A 531 56.82 6.70 15.33
C LEU A 531 57.09 6.98 16.82
N ASP A 532 58.04 6.28 17.43
CA ASP A 532 58.49 6.44 18.84
C ASP A 532 57.33 6.58 19.84
N THR A 533 56.49 5.55 19.89
CA THR A 533 55.24 5.53 20.66
C THR A 533 55.21 4.36 21.62
N ASP A 534 54.62 4.57 22.79
CA ASP A 534 54.41 3.55 23.82
C ASP A 534 53.16 2.66 23.56
N ILE A 535 52.43 2.92 22.46
CA ILE A 535 51.29 2.10 22.05
C ILE A 535 51.78 0.71 21.65
N LEU A 536 51.22 -0.31 22.31
CA LEU A 536 51.57 -1.70 22.06
C LEU A 536 51.13 -2.13 20.66
N LEU A 537 52.08 -2.47 19.80
CA LEU A 537 51.81 -3.08 18.49
C LEU A 537 51.85 -4.61 18.57
N VAL A 538 50.69 -5.24 18.42
CA VAL A 538 50.56 -6.69 18.29
C VAL A 538 50.48 -7.06 16.81
N THR A 539 51.48 -7.79 16.33
CA THR A 539 51.51 -8.31 14.95
C THR A 539 51.32 -9.83 14.94
N LYS A 540 50.38 -10.32 14.13
CA LYS A 540 50.13 -11.75 13.92
C LYS A 540 50.15 -12.10 12.44
N TYR A 541 50.81 -13.19 12.12
CA TYR A 541 50.84 -13.75 10.78
C TYR A 541 49.69 -14.75 10.61
N SER A 542 48.85 -14.57 9.59
CA SER A 542 47.75 -15.48 9.27
C SER A 542 48.17 -16.49 8.22
N THR A 543 48.25 -17.77 8.61
CA THR A 543 48.67 -18.88 7.74
C THR A 543 47.66 -19.22 6.65
N TYR A 544 46.36 -18.96 6.87
CA TYR A 544 45.25 -19.38 6.00
C TYR A 544 44.72 -18.26 5.09
N ARG A 545 45.48 -17.16 4.91
CA ARG A 545 45.07 -15.97 4.14
C ARG A 545 43.76 -15.32 4.60
N THR A 546 43.34 -15.58 5.83
CA THR A 546 42.14 -14.99 6.45
C THR A 546 42.54 -13.93 7.46
N ILE A 547 42.03 -12.70 7.32
CA ILE A 547 42.39 -11.58 8.20
C ILE A 547 41.33 -11.36 9.29
N ILE A 548 40.06 -11.50 8.93
CA ILE A 548 38.91 -11.13 9.78
C ILE A 548 38.76 -12.08 10.98
N ASN A 549 38.77 -13.40 10.75
CA ASN A 549 38.56 -14.37 11.83
C ASN A 549 39.67 -14.32 12.92
N PRO A 550 40.98 -14.32 12.57
CA PRO A 550 42.02 -14.23 13.59
C PRO A 550 42.01 -12.90 14.34
N LEU A 551 41.62 -11.80 13.67
CA LEU A 551 41.47 -10.50 14.30
C LEU A 551 40.36 -10.53 15.37
N ILE A 552 39.19 -11.08 15.03
CA ILE A 552 38.05 -11.19 15.97
C ILE A 552 38.40 -12.13 17.12
N GLU A 553 39.04 -13.27 16.83
CA GLU A 553 39.45 -14.24 17.86
C GLU A 553 40.41 -13.59 18.88
N TYR A 554 41.36 -12.79 18.40
CA TYR A 554 42.29 -12.09 19.28
C TYR A 554 41.63 -10.98 20.09
N ILE A 555 40.73 -10.20 19.47
CA ILE A 555 39.91 -9.22 20.18
C ILE A 555 39.10 -9.92 21.29
N ASN A 556 38.51 -11.08 20.99
CA ASN A 556 37.75 -11.87 21.96
C ASN A 556 38.61 -12.35 23.13
N ILE A 557 39.86 -12.75 22.90
CA ILE A 557 40.80 -13.12 23.96
C ILE A 557 41.01 -11.93 24.91
N ILE A 558 41.28 -10.73 24.38
CA ILE A 558 41.46 -9.51 25.18
C ILE A 558 40.17 -9.19 25.95
N CYS A 559 39.02 -9.26 25.29
CA CYS A 559 37.73 -8.96 25.91
C CYS A 559 37.36 -9.96 27.01
N ASN A 560 37.74 -11.23 26.88
CA ASN A 560 37.49 -12.25 27.90
C ASN A 560 38.45 -12.12 29.09
N SER A 561 39.64 -11.53 28.89
CA SER A 561 40.57 -11.22 29.98
C SER A 561 40.25 -9.92 30.74
N ALA A 562 39.38 -9.06 30.18
CA ALA A 562 39.05 -7.77 30.77
C ALA A 562 38.16 -7.91 32.01
N ASN A 563 38.45 -7.11 33.04
CA ASN A 563 37.67 -7.10 34.27
C ASN A 563 36.29 -6.41 34.12
N ASN A 564 35.39 -6.62 35.07
CA ASN A 564 34.06 -5.97 35.08
C ASN A 564 34.08 -4.42 35.15
N ASN A 565 35.22 -3.83 35.53
CA ASN A 565 35.42 -2.37 35.54
C ASN A 565 36.14 -1.86 34.28
N GLU A 566 36.62 -2.75 33.42
CA GLU A 566 37.23 -2.44 32.14
C GLU A 566 36.18 -2.56 31.02
N LYS A 567 36.28 -1.68 30.03
CA LYS A 567 35.47 -1.75 28.81
C LYS A 567 36.39 -1.75 27.61
N VAL A 568 36.20 -2.73 26.74
CA VAL A 568 37.00 -2.83 25.52
C VAL A 568 36.26 -2.12 24.38
N THR A 569 36.93 -1.13 23.80
CA THR A 569 36.41 -0.37 22.66
C THR A 569 37.30 -0.60 21.44
N VAL A 570 36.73 -1.13 20.37
CA VAL A 570 37.42 -1.31 19.09
C VAL A 570 37.13 -0.10 18.20
N VAL A 571 38.17 0.69 17.89
CA VAL A 571 38.05 1.88 17.02
C VAL A 571 38.51 1.52 15.61
N ILE A 572 37.56 1.37 14.70
CA ILE A 572 37.82 0.99 13.31
C ILE A 572 38.12 2.25 12.48
N PRO A 573 39.32 2.35 11.86
CA PRO A 573 39.64 3.42 10.93
C PRO A 573 38.85 3.25 9.62
N GLU A 574 38.01 4.23 9.27
CA GLU A 574 37.25 4.24 8.01
C GLU A 574 37.55 5.51 7.21
N PHE A 575 38.01 5.37 5.97
CA PHE A 575 38.17 6.52 5.08
C PHE A 575 36.89 6.76 4.26
N ILE A 576 36.46 8.02 4.18
CA ILE A 576 35.26 8.42 3.46
C ILE A 576 35.68 9.13 2.18
N LYS A 577 35.29 8.54 1.04
CA LYS A 577 35.51 9.10 -0.30
C LYS A 577 34.38 10.00 -0.78
N HIS A 578 34.73 10.96 -1.64
CA HIS A 578 33.77 11.75 -2.40
C HIS A 578 33.42 11.05 -3.72
N GLY A 579 32.15 11.13 -4.15
CA GLY A 579 31.66 10.53 -5.40
C GLY A 579 31.08 9.08 -5.32
N PRO A 580 30.20 8.70 -6.27
CA PRO A 580 29.51 7.40 -6.27
C PRO A 580 30.42 6.22 -6.66
N LEU A 581 31.37 6.42 -7.58
CA LEU A 581 32.35 5.39 -7.98
C LEU A 581 33.29 5.02 -6.84
N GLY A 582 33.74 6.01 -6.06
CA GLY A 582 34.59 5.80 -4.89
C GLY A 582 33.93 4.98 -3.76
N LYS A 583 32.59 4.96 -3.68
CA LYS A 583 31.86 4.11 -2.71
C LYS A 583 31.75 2.65 -3.13
N VAL A 584 31.81 2.35 -4.43
CA VAL A 584 31.66 1.00 -4.98
C VAL A 584 33.03 0.31 -5.15
N LEU A 585 34.06 1.08 -5.48
CA LEU A 585 35.39 0.56 -5.83
C LEU A 585 36.30 0.26 -4.63
N HIS A 586 35.92 0.61 -3.41
CA HIS A 586 36.77 0.45 -2.22
C HIS A 586 36.24 -0.56 -1.21
N ASN A 587 37.21 -1.18 -0.53
CA ASN A 587 37.00 -2.39 0.26
C ASN A 587 36.13 -2.12 1.50
N HIS A 588 35.03 -2.86 1.63
CA HIS A 588 34.08 -2.78 2.75
C HIS A 588 34.55 -3.57 3.99
N THR A 589 35.86 -3.80 4.15
CA THR A 589 36.41 -4.63 5.24
C THR A 589 36.06 -4.06 6.62
N GLY A 590 36.08 -2.73 6.79
CA GLY A 590 35.68 -2.06 8.04
C GLY A 590 34.23 -2.36 8.42
N PHE A 591 33.32 -2.32 7.45
CA PHE A 591 31.91 -2.69 7.64
C PHE A 591 31.76 -4.16 8.08
N ILE A 592 32.47 -5.09 7.43
CA ILE A 592 32.40 -6.52 7.79
C ILE A 592 32.96 -6.78 9.19
N ILE A 593 34.09 -6.15 9.55
CA ILE A 593 34.68 -6.27 10.90
C ILE A 593 33.69 -5.74 11.94
N ARG A 594 33.07 -4.58 11.69
CA ARG A 594 32.09 -3.97 12.57
C ARG A 594 30.90 -4.88 12.82
N GLU A 595 30.25 -5.38 11.76
CA GLU A 595 29.06 -6.23 11.88
C GLU A 595 29.35 -7.54 12.63
N ASN A 596 30.55 -8.11 12.45
CA ASN A 596 30.94 -9.31 13.20
C ASN A 596 31.23 -9.02 14.68
N LEU A 597 31.87 -7.90 15.00
CA LEU A 597 32.18 -7.53 16.38
C LEU A 597 30.94 -7.14 17.19
N LEU A 598 29.88 -6.62 16.54
CA LEU A 598 28.61 -6.29 17.20
C LEU A 598 27.88 -7.52 17.78
N ASN A 599 28.23 -8.73 17.36
CA ASN A 599 27.69 -9.97 17.95
C ASN A 599 28.30 -10.29 19.33
N ASN A 600 29.40 -9.64 19.72
CA ASN A 600 30.04 -9.85 21.01
C ASN A 600 29.45 -8.92 22.09
N GLN A 601 28.97 -9.50 23.20
CA GLN A 601 28.25 -8.76 24.23
C GLN A 601 29.09 -7.72 25.01
N ASN A 602 30.42 -7.84 24.99
CA ASN A 602 31.35 -7.03 25.79
C ASN A 602 32.25 -6.10 24.96
N VAL A 603 31.97 -5.96 23.66
CA VAL A 603 32.78 -5.12 22.76
C VAL A 603 31.98 -3.89 22.35
N ILE A 604 32.54 -2.72 22.62
CA ILE A 604 32.03 -1.47 22.06
C ILE A 604 32.74 -1.25 20.73
N VAL A 605 32.01 -0.98 19.66
CA VAL A 605 32.60 -0.72 18.35
C VAL A 605 32.36 0.73 17.96
N SER A 606 33.44 1.45 17.67
CA SER A 606 33.44 2.85 17.25
C SER A 606 34.15 2.98 15.90
N THR A 607 33.74 3.93 15.08
CA THR A 607 34.37 4.20 13.78
C THR A 607 35.00 5.58 13.78
N TYR A 608 36.25 5.69 13.36
CA TYR A 608 36.92 6.98 13.14
C TYR A 608 36.84 7.35 11.65
N PRO A 609 36.05 8.36 11.27
CA PRO A 609 35.89 8.76 9.87
C PRO A 609 37.03 9.69 9.43
N TYR A 610 37.80 9.29 8.44
CA TYR A 610 38.81 10.13 7.80
C TYR A 610 38.37 10.54 6.40
N HIS A 611 38.07 11.82 6.20
CA HIS A 611 37.66 12.33 4.89
C HIS A 611 38.89 12.54 4.01
N LEU A 612 38.94 11.85 2.86
CA LEU A 612 39.97 12.11 1.85
C LEU A 612 39.67 13.43 1.13
N GLU A 613 40.71 14.22 0.89
CA GLU A 613 40.62 15.43 0.06
C GLU A 613 40.24 15.03 -1.37
N ASP A 614 39.45 15.88 -2.05
CA ASP A 614 38.95 15.60 -3.41
C ASP A 614 40.11 15.31 -4.40
N ASP A 615 39.92 14.31 -5.26
CA ASP A 615 40.88 13.76 -6.25
C ASP A 615 41.34 14.75 -7.35
N ILE A 616 41.35 16.07 -7.11
CA ILE A 616 41.72 17.09 -8.10
C ILE A 616 43.13 17.67 -7.87
N ALA A 617 43.81 17.36 -6.76
CA ALA A 617 45.12 17.96 -6.45
C ALA A 617 46.24 16.97 -6.13
N VAL A 618 46.19 15.73 -6.63
CA VAL A 618 47.37 14.86 -6.67
C VAL A 618 47.95 14.93 -8.08
N GLU A 619 48.64 16.04 -8.38
CA GLU A 619 49.68 16.01 -9.40
C GLU A 619 50.67 14.91 -8.99
N ILE A 620 50.68 13.82 -9.75
CA ILE A 620 51.73 12.81 -9.69
C ILE A 620 53.02 13.54 -10.08
N LYS A 621 53.84 13.87 -9.09
CA LYS A 621 55.25 14.26 -9.28
C LYS A 621 56.14 13.03 -9.25
#